data_AF-R4U7F9-F1
#
_entry.id   AF-R4U7F9-F1
#
_cell.length_a   1.000
_cell.length_b   1.000
_cell.length_c   1.000
_cell.angle_alpha   90.00
_cell.angle_beta   90.00
_cell.angle_gamma   90.00
#
_symmetry.space_group_name_H-M   'P 1'
#
loop_
_entity.id
_entity.type
_entity.pdbx_description
1 polymer ?
#
loop_
_entity_poly.entity_id
_entity_poly.type
_entity_poly.pdbx_seq_one_letter_code
_entity_poly.pdbx_strand_id
1 'polypeptide(L)'
;IYGVEFSDAYNAMLDEGSTVLNSNQPGLVFSVLREVVPSEKWVDIGWDMQKLMYLEGKSLSNFDAYKAIFEKYGIATEIIEKIRANWNDTTIPENDFNQARELGVSSYPTLLIEHDGKYFDIRT
;
A
#
# COMPACT_ATOMS: atom_id res chain seq x y z
N ILE A 1 16.50 -15.85 -8.79
CA ILE A 1 15.07 -15.71 -9.18
C ILE A 1 14.32 -15.54 -7.87
N TYR A 2 13.58 -14.44 -7.70
CA TYR A 2 13.21 -13.87 -6.40
C TYR A 2 12.58 -14.91 -5.44
N GLY A 3 13.07 -14.98 -4.19
CA GLY A 3 12.65 -15.97 -3.18
C GLY A 3 11.32 -15.64 -2.49
N VAL A 4 10.36 -15.10 -3.25
CA VAL A 4 9.02 -14.77 -2.75
C VAL A 4 8.02 -15.82 -3.24
N GLU A 5 7.12 -16.23 -2.35
CA GLU A 5 6.12 -17.27 -2.63
C GLU A 5 4.72 -16.66 -2.71
N PHE A 6 3.92 -17.16 -3.64
CA PHE A 6 2.48 -16.90 -3.69
C PHE A 6 1.75 -18.07 -3.05
N SER A 7 0.87 -17.78 -2.11
CA SER A 7 0.15 -18.81 -1.35
C SER A 7 -0.99 -19.45 -2.14
N ASP A 8 -1.42 -20.64 -1.70
CA ASP A 8 -2.65 -21.27 -2.18
C ASP A 8 -3.89 -20.39 -1.96
N ALA A 9 -3.91 -19.60 -0.88
CA ALA A 9 -5.01 -18.66 -0.60
C ALA A 9 -5.09 -17.55 -1.66
N TYR A 10 -3.94 -17.01 -2.06
CA TYR A 10 -3.87 -16.04 -3.17
C TYR A 10 -4.29 -16.67 -4.50
N ASN A 11 -3.82 -17.88 -4.81
CA ASN A 11 -4.22 -18.59 -6.02
C ASN A 11 -5.73 -18.86 -6.05
N ALA A 12 -6.32 -19.28 -4.92
CA ALA A 12 -7.77 -19.47 -4.81
C ALA A 12 -8.55 -18.16 -5.01
N MET A 13 -8.07 -17.04 -4.47
CA MET A 13 -8.66 -15.71 -4.68
C MET A 13 -8.63 -15.32 -6.17
N LEU A 14 -7.55 -15.65 -6.90
CA LEU A 14 -7.46 -15.42 -8.34
C LEU A 14 -8.42 -16.32 -9.12
N ASP A 15 -8.49 -17.61 -8.77
CA ASP A 15 -9.36 -18.59 -9.42
C ASP A 15 -10.85 -18.25 -9.23
N GLU A 16 -11.22 -17.68 -8.08
CA GLU A 16 -12.57 -17.17 -7.83
C GLU A 16 -12.92 -16.01 -8.78
N GLY A 17 -11.95 -15.17 -9.15
CA GLY A 17 -12.10 -14.12 -10.16
C GLY A 17 -13.01 -12.95 -9.77
N SER A 18 -13.51 -12.91 -8.54
CA SER A 18 -14.44 -11.88 -8.04
C SER A 18 -13.72 -10.64 -7.48
N THR A 19 -12.43 -10.76 -7.17
CA THR A 19 -11.66 -9.70 -6.51
C THR A 19 -11.37 -8.53 -7.46
N VAL A 20 -11.87 -7.35 -7.11
CA VAL A 20 -11.53 -6.10 -7.81
C VAL A 20 -10.21 -5.57 -7.30
N LEU A 21 -9.21 -5.48 -8.18
CA LEU A 21 -7.92 -4.86 -7.89
C LEU A 21 -8.01 -3.35 -8.10
N ASN A 22 -8.24 -2.61 -7.02
CA ASN A 22 -8.28 -1.15 -7.02
C ASN A 22 -7.22 -0.59 -6.06
N SER A 23 -6.29 0.21 -6.59
CA SER A 23 -5.20 0.80 -5.81
C SER A 23 -5.62 1.97 -4.92
N ASN A 24 -6.81 2.54 -5.11
CA ASN A 24 -7.23 3.72 -4.35
C ASN A 24 -7.39 3.41 -2.86
N GLN A 25 -8.07 2.31 -2.50
CA GLN A 25 -8.22 1.91 -1.09
C GLN A 25 -6.88 1.62 -0.39
N PRO A 26 -6.00 0.73 -0.89
CA PRO A 26 -4.70 0.52 -0.26
C PRO A 26 -3.83 1.78 -0.26
N GLY A 27 -3.88 2.60 -1.31
CA GLY A 27 -3.17 3.87 -1.36
C GLY A 27 -3.63 4.83 -0.25
N LEU A 28 -4.94 4.94 -0.02
CA LEU A 28 -5.51 5.73 1.06
C LEU A 28 -5.05 5.23 2.43
N VAL A 29 -5.13 3.93 2.68
CA VAL A 29 -4.68 3.33 3.95
C VAL A 29 -3.21 3.65 4.16
N PHE A 30 -2.36 3.41 3.16
CA PHE A 30 -0.92 3.63 3.29
C PHE A 30 -0.59 5.11 3.49
N SER A 31 -1.24 6.02 2.77
CA SER A 31 -1.09 7.47 2.97
C SER A 31 -1.39 7.87 4.41
N VAL A 32 -2.55 7.47 4.93
CA VAL A 32 -2.98 7.86 6.30
C VAL A 32 -2.09 7.21 7.37
N LEU A 33 -1.69 5.94 7.20
CA LEU A 33 -0.79 5.29 8.15
C LEU A 33 0.59 5.97 8.21
N ARG A 34 1.12 6.44 7.08
CA ARG A 34 2.40 7.16 7.03
C ARG A 34 2.38 8.52 7.73
N GLU A 35 1.21 9.14 7.90
CA GLU A 35 1.07 10.38 8.68
C GLU A 35 1.28 10.18 10.19
N VAL A 36 1.00 8.98 10.70
CA VAL A 36 0.95 8.70 12.15
C VAL A 36 1.97 7.66 12.63
N VAL A 37 2.56 6.90 11.70
CA VAL A 37 3.60 5.91 12.01
C VAL A 37 4.98 6.45 11.61
N PRO A 38 6.03 6.26 12.45
CA PRO A 38 7.41 6.63 12.12
C PRO A 38 7.90 6.07 10.78
N SER A 39 8.75 6.83 10.07
CA SER A 39 9.17 6.52 8.70
C SER A 39 9.99 5.25 8.58
N GLU A 40 10.70 4.85 9.63
CA GLU A 40 11.44 3.59 9.71
C GLU A 40 10.53 2.35 9.65
N LYS A 41 9.21 2.50 9.79
CA LYS A 41 8.21 1.42 9.69
C LYS A 41 7.44 1.39 8.39
N TRP A 42 7.60 2.38 7.50
CA TRP A 42 6.81 2.46 6.29
C TRP A 42 7.01 1.25 5.36
N VAL A 43 8.24 0.75 5.25
CA VAL A 43 8.55 -0.47 4.49
C VAL A 43 7.90 -1.69 5.13
N ASP A 44 7.93 -1.80 6.47
CA ASP A 44 7.30 -2.91 7.20
C ASP A 44 5.77 -2.92 7.00
N ILE A 45 5.13 -1.74 7.01
CA ILE A 45 3.69 -1.60 6.73
C ILE A 45 3.38 -2.04 5.30
N GLY A 46 4.13 -1.54 4.31
CA GLY A 46 3.93 -1.92 2.91
C GLY A 46 4.09 -3.43 2.70
N TRP A 47 5.06 -4.04 3.38
CA TRP A 47 5.26 -5.49 3.38
C TRP A 47 4.08 -6.24 3.99
N ASP A 48 3.55 -5.81 5.14
CA ASP A 48 2.39 -6.45 5.74
C ASP A 48 1.12 -6.31 4.89
N MET A 49 0.92 -5.16 4.25
CA MET A 49 -0.17 -4.99 3.28
C MET A 49 -0.02 -5.96 2.11
N GLN A 50 1.18 -6.15 1.57
CA GLN A 50 1.42 -7.12 0.50
C GLN A 50 1.13 -8.56 0.95
N LYS A 51 1.45 -8.94 2.20
CA LYS A 51 1.11 -10.27 2.73
C LYS A 51 -0.39 -10.53 2.77
N LEU A 52 -1.20 -9.53 3.13
CA LEU A 52 -2.66 -9.68 3.14
C LEU A 52 -3.17 -10.24 1.81
N MET A 53 -2.66 -9.73 0.69
CA MET A 53 -3.04 -10.24 -0.63
C MET A 53 -2.30 -11.52 -0.99
N TYR A 54 -0.96 -11.48 -1.05
CA TYR A 54 -0.17 -12.53 -1.69
C TYR A 54 0.00 -13.79 -0.83
N LEU A 55 -0.10 -13.67 0.49
CA LEU A 55 0.02 -14.79 1.42
C LEU A 55 -1.31 -15.19 2.06
N GLU A 56 -2.23 -14.25 2.25
CA GLU A 56 -3.50 -14.51 2.92
C GLU A 56 -4.72 -14.50 1.99
N GLY A 57 -4.55 -14.14 0.70
CA GLY A 57 -5.64 -14.11 -0.28
C GLY A 57 -6.73 -13.08 0.03
N LYS A 58 -6.42 -12.03 0.79
CA LYS A 58 -7.37 -10.98 1.18
C LYS A 58 -7.30 -9.81 0.21
N SER A 59 -8.47 -9.35 -0.24
CA SER A 59 -8.56 -8.12 -1.04
C SER A 59 -8.12 -6.91 -0.24
N LEU A 60 -7.22 -6.12 -0.81
CA LEU A 60 -6.80 -4.82 -0.28
C LEU A 60 -7.88 -3.73 -0.42
N SER A 61 -8.94 -4.00 -1.17
CA SER A 61 -10.15 -3.17 -1.24
C SER A 61 -11.20 -3.55 -0.20
N ASN A 62 -10.88 -4.48 0.73
CA ASN A 62 -11.69 -4.78 1.90
C ASN A 62 -11.10 -4.11 3.17
N PHE A 63 -11.85 -3.19 3.79
CA PHE A 63 -11.41 -2.49 4.99
C PHE A 63 -11.04 -3.43 6.14
N ASP A 64 -11.82 -4.50 6.34
CA ASP A 64 -11.64 -5.38 7.49
C ASP A 64 -10.37 -6.25 7.37
N ALA A 65 -9.78 -6.35 6.16
CA ALA A 65 -8.51 -7.03 5.96
C ALA A 65 -7.35 -6.37 6.74
N TYR A 66 -7.45 -5.07 7.03
CA TYR A 66 -6.40 -4.28 7.68
C TYR A 66 -6.42 -4.34 9.21
N LYS A 67 -7.41 -5.00 9.82
CA LYS A 67 -7.56 -5.03 11.29
C LYS A 67 -6.28 -5.47 12.01
N ALA A 68 -5.63 -6.53 11.53
CA ALA A 68 -4.39 -7.03 12.13
C ALA A 68 -3.21 -6.06 11.98
N ILE A 69 -3.19 -5.26 10.90
CA ILE A 69 -2.19 -4.20 10.71
C ILE A 69 -2.46 -3.07 11.71
N PHE A 70 -3.72 -2.64 11.86
CA PHE A 70 -4.06 -1.60 12.83
C PHE A 70 -3.68 -1.99 14.27
N GLU A 71 -3.95 -3.23 14.66
CA GLU A 71 -3.56 -3.79 15.95
C GLU A 71 -2.02 -3.85 16.09
N LYS A 72 -1.31 -4.38 15.09
CA LYS A 72 0.16 -4.52 15.11
C LYS A 72 0.88 -3.20 15.29
N TYR A 73 0.42 -2.13 14.64
CA TYR A 73 1.05 -0.82 14.69
C TYR A 73 0.45 0.12 15.74
N GLY A 74 -0.48 -0.36 16.57
CA GLY A 74 -1.10 0.43 17.63
C GLY A 74 -1.87 1.64 17.11
N ILE A 75 -2.52 1.49 15.95
CA ILE A 75 -3.23 2.60 15.29
C ILE A 75 -4.44 3.00 16.14
N ALA A 76 -4.49 4.27 16.50
CA ALA A 76 -5.54 4.81 17.35
C ALA A 76 -6.91 4.78 16.66
N THR A 77 -7.99 4.60 17.44
CA THR A 77 -9.36 4.42 16.92
C THR A 77 -9.78 5.57 16.01
N GLU A 78 -9.44 6.81 16.35
CA GLU A 78 -9.75 8.00 15.57
C GLU A 78 -9.11 7.97 14.17
N ILE A 79 -7.93 7.36 14.03
CA ILE A 79 -7.26 7.20 12.73
C ILE A 79 -7.95 6.10 11.92
N ILE A 80 -8.34 4.99 12.56
CA ILE A 80 -9.11 3.92 11.92
C ILE A 80 -10.45 4.46 11.41
N GLU A 81 -11.12 5.28 12.20
CA GLU A 81 -12.36 5.98 11.83
C GLU A 81 -12.14 6.98 10.69
N LYS A 82 -11.03 7.73 10.69
CA LYS A 82 -10.63 8.60 9.57
C LYS A 82 -10.48 7.81 8.28
N ILE A 83 -9.79 6.67 8.30
CA ILE A 83 -9.63 5.79 7.13
C ILE A 83 -11.01 5.30 6.65
N ARG A 84 -11.86 4.84 7.58
CA ARG A 84 -13.20 4.33 7.26
C ARG A 84 -14.10 5.40 6.66
N ALA A 85 -14.10 6.60 7.22
CA ALA A 85 -14.90 7.73 6.75
C ALA A 85 -14.50 8.16 5.33
N ASN A 86 -13.22 8.03 4.97
CA ASN A 86 -12.70 8.41 3.66
C ASN A 86 -12.54 7.21 2.71
N TRP A 87 -13.08 6.03 3.00
CA TRP A 87 -12.76 4.79 2.27
C TRP A 87 -12.95 4.85 0.75
N ASN A 88 -13.86 5.68 0.26
CA ASN A 88 -14.14 5.88 -1.16
C ASN A 88 -13.59 7.21 -1.71
N ASP A 89 -12.84 7.97 -0.92
CA ASP A 89 -12.16 9.18 -1.36
C ASP A 89 -10.93 8.81 -2.19
N THR A 90 -10.93 9.23 -3.45
CA THR A 90 -9.87 8.94 -4.41
C THR A 90 -8.78 10.02 -4.42
N THR A 91 -9.03 11.17 -3.80
CA THR A 91 -8.09 12.31 -3.82
C THR A 91 -6.90 12.10 -2.89
N ILE A 92 -7.08 11.38 -1.78
CA ILE A 92 -6.02 11.07 -0.82
C ILE A 92 -4.88 10.27 -1.47
N PRO A 93 -5.11 9.08 -2.08
CA PRO A 93 -4.07 8.33 -2.76
C PRO A 93 -3.54 9.02 -4.03
N GLU A 94 -4.35 9.87 -4.68
CA GLU A 94 -3.91 10.61 -5.87
C GLU A 94 -2.74 11.56 -5.60
N ASN A 95 -2.60 12.09 -4.37
CA ASN A 95 -1.44 12.91 -4.00
C ASN A 95 -0.12 12.16 -4.18
N ASP A 96 -0.05 10.90 -3.75
CA ASP A 96 1.14 10.05 -3.93
C ASP A 96 1.40 9.76 -5.41
N PHE A 97 0.35 9.45 -6.17
CA PHE A 97 0.48 9.16 -7.60
C PHE A 97 0.93 10.38 -8.40
N ASN A 98 0.45 11.57 -8.03
CA ASN A 98 0.86 12.83 -8.63
C ASN A 98 2.30 13.16 -8.28
N GLN A 99 2.71 12.98 -7.02
CA GLN A 99 4.10 13.17 -6.61
C GLN A 99 5.05 12.25 -7.40
N ALA A 100 4.71 10.97 -7.55
CA ALA A 100 5.51 10.04 -8.36
C ALA A 100 5.63 10.53 -9.81
N ARG A 101 4.53 10.98 -10.41
CA ARG A 101 4.52 11.50 -11.80
C ARG A 101 5.33 12.78 -11.95
N GLU A 102 5.27 13.70 -11.00
CA GLU A 102 6.07 14.94 -10.98
C GLU A 102 7.58 14.64 -10.90
N LEU A 103 7.96 13.54 -10.25
CA LEU A 103 9.33 13.02 -10.22
C LEU A 103 9.73 12.25 -11.48
N GLY A 104 8.88 12.22 -12.51
CA GLY A 104 9.14 11.53 -13.78
C GLY A 104 8.91 10.00 -13.75
N VAL A 105 8.30 9.48 -12.69
CA VAL A 105 8.00 8.04 -12.56
C VAL A 105 6.83 7.65 -13.47
N SER A 106 7.05 6.64 -14.33
CA SER A 106 6.05 6.12 -15.28
C SER A 106 5.61 4.68 -15.01
N SER A 107 6.28 3.98 -14.09
CA SER A 107 5.99 2.58 -13.74
C SER A 107 6.46 2.26 -12.31
N TYR A 108 6.03 1.11 -11.77
CA TYR A 108 6.43 0.64 -10.45
C TYR A 108 7.03 -0.78 -10.52
N PRO A 109 7.98 -1.13 -9.64
CA PRO A 109 8.67 -0.24 -8.70
C PRO A 109 9.69 0.68 -9.41
N THR A 110 9.83 1.91 -8.93
CA THR A 110 10.89 2.86 -9.32
C THR A 110 11.64 3.28 -8.07
N LEU A 111 12.97 3.22 -8.10
CA LEU A 111 13.82 3.70 -7.02
C LEU A 111 14.57 4.94 -7.51
N LEU A 112 14.36 6.05 -6.81
CA LEU A 112 15.04 7.31 -7.05
C LEU A 112 16.08 7.55 -5.97
N ILE A 113 17.26 8.03 -6.35
CA ILE A 113 18.23 8.59 -5.41
C ILE A 113 18.20 10.11 -5.52
N GLU A 114 18.17 10.79 -4.37
CA GLU A 114 18.33 12.23 -4.28
C GLU A 114 19.81 12.56 -4.10
N HIS A 115 20.33 13.47 -4.92
CA HIS A 115 21.68 13.99 -4.84
C HIS A 115 21.69 15.45 -5.29
N ASP A 116 22.15 16.34 -4.41
CA ASP A 116 22.22 17.79 -4.64
C ASP A 116 20.89 18.41 -5.12
N GLY A 117 19.78 18.00 -4.52
CA GLY A 117 18.42 18.47 -4.82
C GLY A 117 17.83 17.89 -6.11
N LYS A 118 18.50 16.90 -6.73
CA LYS A 118 18.05 16.26 -7.98
C LYS A 118 17.77 14.78 -7.74
N TYR A 119 16.72 14.30 -8.39
CA TYR A 119 16.33 12.89 -8.35
C TYR A 119 16.83 12.17 -9.60
N PHE A 120 17.42 10.98 -9.40
CA PHE A 120 17.93 10.13 -10.46
C PHE A 120 17.29 8.74 -10.35
N ASP A 121 16.71 8.25 -11.44
CA ASP A 121 16.24 6.86 -11.54
C ASP A 121 17.44 5.94 -11.72
N ILE A 122 17.68 5.06 -10.76
CA ILE A 122 18.86 4.19 -10.76
C ILE A 122 18.68 2.93 -11.63
N ARG A 123 17.50 2.75 -12.25
CA ARG A 123 17.23 1.65 -13.18
C ARG A 123 17.75 1.94 -14.59
N THR A 124 18.07 3.21 -14.88
CA THR A 124 18.51 3.73 -16.18
C THR A 124 19.89 4.32 -16.10
#